data_AF-A0A8H3CY59-F1
#
_entry.id   AF-A0A8H3CY59-F1
#
_cell.length_a   1.000
_cell.length_b   1.000
_cell.length_c   1.000
_cell.angle_alpha   90.00
_cell.angle_beta   90.00
_cell.angle_gamma   90.00
#
_symmetry.space_group_name_H-M   'P 1'
#
loop_
_entity.id
_entity.type
_entity.pdbx_description
1 polymer ?
#
loop_
_entity_poly.entity_id
_entity_poly.type
_entity_poly.pdbx_seq_one_letter_code
_entity_poly.pdbx_strand_id
1 'polypeptide(L)'
;LSQHLFDLQFARYMHNSAQGNFASDDETEDSILINLCITTNTRTSGNTQRKFINLESLKSRSAQNPPPGSILEAPSELAQIGEVMKEMRDRMSKSGDVLDNINRTLMLIKREQSTVFCPADKNFYILKDPLNQQHVAASECGLPPLCCSYTIGFGYGITLSSDHIARYLKFFNIGAELLQDGEVPRLIDGKESEAGKLLLKQAGVGQY
;
A
#
# COMPACT_ATOMS: atom_id res chain seq x y z
N LEU A 1 7.42 -9.56 7.93
CA LEU A 1 7.34 -8.25 8.60
C LEU A 1 5.98 -8.20 9.31
N SER A 2 5.91 -7.97 10.62
CA SER A 2 4.62 -7.97 11.33
C SER A 2 3.83 -6.69 11.02
N GLN A 3 2.50 -6.80 10.92
CA GLN A 3 1.58 -5.67 10.70
C GLN A 3 1.84 -4.53 11.69
N HIS A 4 2.06 -4.88 12.96
CA HIS A 4 2.36 -3.93 14.02
C HIS A 4 3.64 -3.11 13.76
N LEU A 5 4.67 -3.71 13.15
CA LEU A 5 5.91 -2.98 12.84
C LEU A 5 5.70 -1.99 11.70
N PHE A 6 4.87 -2.35 10.71
CA PHE A 6 4.48 -1.45 9.64
C PHE A 6 3.70 -0.25 10.18
N ASP A 7 2.67 -0.50 10.99
CA ASP A 7 1.84 0.57 11.58
C ASP A 7 2.69 1.55 12.41
N LEU A 8 3.66 1.02 13.17
CA LEU A 8 4.56 1.83 13.98
C LEU A 8 5.50 2.70 13.12
N GLN A 9 6.05 2.15 12.03
CA GLN A 9 6.90 2.92 11.12
C GLN A 9 6.11 3.97 10.35
N PHE A 10 4.89 3.65 9.93
CA PHE A 10 3.99 4.58 9.27
C PHE A 10 3.59 5.73 10.19
N ALA A 11 3.23 5.45 11.44
CA ALA A 11 2.95 6.49 12.44
C ALA A 11 4.16 7.41 12.67
N ARG A 12 5.37 6.83 12.73
CA ARG A 12 6.61 7.60 12.89
C ARG A 12 6.90 8.49 11.69
N TYR A 13 6.68 7.97 10.48
CA TYR A 13 6.82 8.72 9.24
C TYR A 13 5.86 9.92 9.20
N MET A 14 4.57 9.70 9.48
CA MET A 14 3.55 10.76 9.49
C MET A 14 3.85 11.82 10.54
N HIS A 15 4.31 11.42 11.73
CA HIS A 15 4.71 12.34 12.80
C HIS A 15 5.90 13.22 12.38
N ASN A 16 6.93 12.64 11.76
CA ASN A 16 8.10 13.39 11.30
C ASN A 16 7.76 14.32 10.14
N SER A 17 6.86 13.89 9.25
CA SER A 17 6.35 14.71 8.14
C SER A 17 5.58 15.93 8.64
N ALA A 18 4.73 15.77 9.66
CA ALA A 18 3.95 16.88 10.23
C ALA A 18 4.83 17.92 10.94
N GLN A 19 6.02 17.52 11.40
CA GLN A 19 6.97 18.40 12.09
C GLN A 19 7.95 19.10 11.14
N GLY A 20 7.92 18.79 9.84
CA GLY A 20 8.83 19.39 8.86
C GLY A 20 10.29 18.96 9.02
N ASN A 21 10.56 17.91 9.80
CA ASN A 21 11.90 17.39 10.07
C ASN A 21 12.31 16.33 9.02
N PHE A 22 12.09 16.62 7.74
CA PHE A 22 12.86 15.92 6.72
C PHE A 22 14.24 16.55 6.74
N ALA A 23 15.24 15.73 7.09
CA ALA A 23 16.63 16.15 7.07
C ALA A 23 16.90 16.85 5.73
N SER A 24 17.31 18.12 5.81
CA SER A 24 17.98 18.79 4.72
C SER A 24 19.26 18.01 4.50
N ASP A 25 19.30 17.20 3.44
CA ASP A 25 20.50 16.47 3.04
C ASP A 25 21.61 17.47 2.76
N ASP A 26 22.61 17.47 3.64
CA ASP A 26 23.98 17.81 3.28
C ASP A 26 24.83 16.65 3.83
N GLU A 27 25.30 15.81 2.89
CA GLU A 27 26.34 14.76 3.01
C GLU A 27 26.09 13.68 4.09
N THR A 28 26.05 12.36 3.82
CA THR A 28 26.96 11.54 3.01
C THR A 28 26.34 10.14 2.93
N GLU A 29 26.45 9.47 1.79
CA GLU A 29 26.26 8.01 1.71
C GLU A 29 27.28 7.31 2.61
N ASP A 30 26.82 6.62 3.66
CA ASP A 30 27.22 5.24 3.97
C ASP A 30 26.74 4.82 5.38
N SER A 31 26.15 3.62 5.44
CA SER A 31 25.77 2.89 6.66
C SER A 31 24.61 3.52 7.45
N ILE A 32 23.49 2.83 7.70
CA ILE A 32 23.44 1.80 8.74
C ILE A 32 22.26 0.87 8.45
N LEU A 33 22.58 -0.37 8.09
CA LEU A 33 21.77 -1.53 8.45
C LEU A 33 21.88 -1.74 9.97
N ILE A 34 20.73 -1.66 10.64
CA ILE A 34 20.31 -2.41 11.83
C ILE A 34 21.23 -2.32 13.07
N ASN A 35 20.74 -1.64 14.12
CA ASN A 35 20.78 -2.25 15.45
C ASN A 35 19.61 -1.82 16.35
N LEU A 36 18.86 -2.84 16.75
CA LEU A 36 17.82 -2.86 17.76
C LEU A 36 18.49 -2.78 19.14
N CYS A 37 18.13 -1.80 19.98
CA CYS A 37 18.15 -2.00 21.43
C CYS A 37 17.18 -1.04 22.13
N ILE A 38 16.20 -1.65 22.81
CA ILE A 38 15.27 -1.01 23.71
C ILE A 38 16.05 -0.63 24.97
N THR A 39 16.15 0.67 25.27
CA THR A 39 16.43 1.13 26.63
C THR A 39 15.53 2.31 26.95
N THR A 40 14.59 2.07 27.87
CA THR A 40 13.81 3.06 28.58
C THR A 40 14.73 3.99 29.38
N ASN A 41 14.64 5.31 29.19
CA ASN A 41 14.35 6.30 30.24
C ASN A 41 14.76 7.75 29.90
N THR A 42 14.04 8.66 30.58
CA THR A 42 14.45 10.01 31.00
C THR A 42 14.51 11.15 29.98
N ARG A 43 13.35 11.81 29.85
CA ARG A 43 13.10 13.25 30.05
C ARG A 43 14.35 14.15 30.29
N THR A 44 14.67 14.98 29.30
CA THR A 44 15.36 16.27 29.44
C THR A 44 14.95 17.14 28.24
N SER A 45 13.93 17.99 28.34
CA SER A 45 14.06 19.43 28.59
C SER A 45 15.35 20.03 28.00
N GLY A 46 15.25 20.60 26.79
CA GLY A 46 16.30 21.38 26.15
C GLY A 46 15.69 22.41 25.21
N ASN A 47 15.67 23.66 25.66
CA ASN A 47 15.27 24.84 24.90
C ASN A 47 15.92 24.88 23.52
N THR A 48 15.13 25.08 22.47
CA THR A 48 15.66 25.60 21.20
C THR A 48 14.95 26.92 20.88
N GLN A 49 15.75 27.97 20.96
CA GLN A 49 15.40 29.36 20.78
C GLN A 49 15.04 29.59 19.31
N ARG A 50 13.76 29.90 19.07
CA ARG A 50 13.18 30.23 17.77
C ARG A 50 13.79 31.54 17.26
N LYS A 51 14.77 31.47 16.37
CA LYS A 51 15.29 32.65 15.66
C LYS A 51 14.40 32.90 14.45
N PHE A 52 13.48 33.85 14.58
CA PHE A 52 12.71 34.40 13.47
C PHE A 52 13.69 34.98 12.44
N ILE A 53 13.53 34.59 11.17
CA ILE A 53 14.15 35.29 10.05
C ILE A 53 13.40 36.62 9.91
N ASN A 54 14.00 37.67 10.44
CA ASN A 54 13.53 39.04 10.25
C ASN A 54 14.06 39.52 8.89
N LEU A 55 13.17 39.56 7.90
CA LEU A 55 13.46 40.02 6.53
C LEU A 55 13.34 41.55 6.48
N GLU A 56 14.23 42.26 7.16
CA GLU A 56 14.40 43.71 7.02
C GLU A 56 15.89 44.03 6.89
N SER A 57 16.41 43.95 5.67
CA SER A 57 17.71 44.51 5.33
C SER A 57 17.81 44.73 3.82
N LEU A 58 17.20 45.80 3.33
CA LEU A 58 17.64 46.44 2.09
C LEU A 58 17.75 47.96 2.29
N LYS A 59 18.83 48.34 2.99
CA LYS A 59 19.80 49.36 2.57
C LYS A 59 19.25 50.50 1.70
N SER A 60 18.84 51.60 2.34
CA SER A 60 18.73 52.92 1.69
C SER A 60 19.96 53.76 2.03
N ARG A 61 20.94 53.81 1.13
CA ARG A 61 21.92 54.90 1.06
C ARG A 61 22.29 55.20 -0.39
N SER A 62 22.18 56.49 -0.67
CA SER A 62 22.87 57.28 -1.68
C SER A 62 22.35 57.24 -3.10
N ALA A 63 21.85 58.41 -3.50
CA ALA A 63 21.59 58.82 -4.86
C ALA A 63 22.84 58.67 -5.74
N GLN A 64 22.66 58.06 -6.90
CA GLN A 64 23.36 58.41 -8.14
C GLN A 64 22.54 57.88 -9.32
N ASN A 65 22.15 58.79 -10.21
CA ASN A 65 21.39 58.53 -11.42
C ASN A 65 22.23 57.73 -12.44
N PRO A 66 21.70 56.67 -13.07
CA PRO A 66 22.17 56.18 -14.35
C PRO A 66 21.21 56.61 -15.50
N PRO A 67 21.69 56.58 -16.76
CA PRO A 67 21.06 57.23 -17.91
C PRO A 67 19.83 56.47 -18.46
N PRO A 68 18.99 57.13 -19.26
CA PRO A 68 17.76 56.54 -19.79
C PRO A 68 18.08 55.65 -21.00
N GLY A 69 17.81 54.35 -20.90
CA GLY A 69 17.94 53.49 -22.09
C GLY A 69 18.09 52.01 -21.80
N SER A 70 17.05 51.36 -21.28
CA SER A 70 16.62 50.02 -21.67
C SER A 70 15.39 49.67 -20.84
N ILE A 71 14.25 49.54 -21.51
CA ILE A 71 13.08 48.88 -20.92
C ILE A 71 13.46 47.39 -20.88
N LEU A 72 14.10 46.98 -19.79
CA LEU A 72 14.15 45.58 -19.39
C LEU A 72 12.72 45.24 -18.97
N GLU A 73 12.00 44.65 -19.91
CA GLU A 73 10.67 44.08 -19.72
C GLU A 73 10.77 43.06 -18.58
N ALA A 74 10.42 43.47 -17.36
CA ALA A 74 10.38 42.60 -16.21
C ALA A 74 9.35 41.49 -16.51
N PRO A 75 9.71 40.20 -16.35
CA PRO A 75 8.75 39.13 -16.58
C PRO A 75 7.53 39.38 -15.70
N SER A 76 6.37 39.55 -16.34
CA SER A 76 5.12 39.86 -15.67
C SER A 76 4.89 38.88 -14.53
N GLU A 77 4.63 39.34 -13.32
CA GLU A 77 4.38 38.50 -12.12
C GLU A 77 3.31 37.42 -12.40
N LEU A 78 2.39 37.72 -13.32
CA LEU A 78 1.34 36.84 -13.79
C LEU A 78 1.88 35.62 -14.59
N ALA A 79 2.96 35.79 -15.33
CA ALA A 79 3.67 34.71 -16.03
C ALA A 79 4.41 33.79 -15.03
N GLN A 80 4.99 34.35 -13.97
CA GLN A 80 5.59 33.55 -12.89
C GLN A 80 4.56 32.70 -12.16
N ILE A 81 3.37 33.25 -11.87
CA ILE A 81 2.27 32.49 -11.27
C ILE A 81 1.82 31.34 -12.17
N GLY A 82 1.76 31.57 -13.50
CA GLY A 82 1.43 30.53 -14.48
C GLY A 82 2.41 29.35 -14.46
N GLU A 83 3.71 29.63 -14.40
CA GLU A 83 4.75 28.59 -14.29
C GLU A 83 4.67 27.83 -12.96
N VAL A 84 4.41 28.52 -11.83
CA VAL A 84 4.24 27.86 -10.53
C VAL A 84 3.01 26.93 -10.53
N MET A 85 1.89 27.34 -11.12
CA MET A 85 0.69 26.49 -11.21
C MET A 85 0.92 25.27 -12.09
N LYS A 86 1.69 25.41 -13.17
CA LYS A 86 2.07 24.31 -14.05
C LYS A 86 2.97 23.32 -13.31
N GLU A 87 4.01 23.81 -12.64
CA GLU A 87 4.90 22.97 -11.83
C GLU A 87 4.15 22.25 -10.71
N MET A 88 3.21 22.93 -10.04
CA MET A 88 2.36 22.32 -9.02
C MET A 88 1.50 21.20 -9.59
N ARG A 89 0.92 21.39 -10.78
CA ARG A 89 0.13 20.36 -11.48
C ARG A 89 0.99 19.15 -11.84
N ASP A 90 2.19 19.38 -12.37
CA ASP A 90 3.12 18.32 -12.75
C ASP A 90 3.58 17.52 -11.53
N ARG A 91 3.89 18.21 -10.42
CA ARG A 91 4.22 17.56 -9.13
C ARG A 91 3.03 16.75 -8.59
N MET A 92 1.81 17.28 -8.68
CA MET A 92 0.60 16.59 -8.22
C MET A 92 0.30 15.36 -9.07
N SER A 93 0.45 15.45 -10.39
CA SER A 93 0.35 14.29 -11.29
C SER A 93 1.37 13.21 -10.92
N LYS A 94 2.64 13.59 -10.71
CA LYS A 94 3.70 12.66 -10.30
C LYS A 94 3.41 12.02 -8.93
N SER A 95 2.80 12.77 -8.01
CA SER A 95 2.39 12.21 -6.71
C SER A 95 1.24 11.22 -6.83
N GLY A 96 0.34 11.40 -7.81
CA GLY A 96 -0.71 10.44 -8.15
C GLY A 96 -0.14 9.09 -8.55
N ASP A 97 0.87 9.09 -9.44
CA ASP A 97 1.54 7.86 -9.88
C ASP A 97 2.20 7.10 -8.70
N VAL A 98 2.80 7.84 -7.75
CA VAL A 98 3.41 7.26 -6.55
C VAL A 98 2.35 6.62 -5.65
N LEU A 99 1.21 7.30 -5.44
CA LEU A 99 0.10 6.76 -4.64
C LEU A 99 -0.50 5.51 -5.29
N ASP A 100 -0.68 5.50 -6.61
CA ASP A 100 -1.15 4.33 -7.35
C ASP A 100 -0.17 3.16 -7.23
N ASN A 101 1.14 3.42 -7.29
CA ASN A 101 2.16 2.39 -7.09
C ASN A 101 2.17 1.84 -5.66
N ILE A 102 1.99 2.70 -4.65
CA ILE A 102 1.86 2.28 -3.25
C ILE A 102 0.59 1.42 -3.09
N ASN A 103 -0.55 1.87 -3.61
CA ASN A 103 -1.80 1.13 -3.55
C ASN A 103 -1.67 -0.26 -4.19
N ARG A 104 -1.08 -0.32 -5.40
CA ARG A 104 -0.80 -1.60 -6.09
C ARG A 104 0.09 -2.51 -5.25
N THR A 105 1.14 -1.99 -4.64
CA THR A 105 2.06 -2.76 -3.79
C THR A 105 1.37 -3.29 -2.54
N LEU A 106 0.57 -2.46 -1.86
CA LEU A 106 -0.21 -2.87 -0.69
C LEU A 106 -1.22 -3.97 -1.04
N MET A 107 -1.88 -3.88 -2.20
CA MET A 107 -2.80 -4.93 -2.67
C MET A 107 -2.09 -6.25 -2.97
N LEU A 108 -0.87 -6.21 -3.53
CA LEU A 108 -0.04 -7.41 -3.71
C LEU A 108 0.32 -8.03 -2.36
N ILE A 109 0.77 -7.22 -1.40
CA ILE A 109 1.09 -7.70 -0.04
C ILE A 109 -0.15 -8.32 0.61
N LYS A 110 -1.31 -7.65 0.56
CA LYS A 110 -2.57 -8.16 1.13
C LYS A 110 -2.97 -9.49 0.48
N ARG A 111 -2.79 -9.63 -0.84
CA ARG A 111 -3.09 -10.88 -1.57
C ARG A 111 -2.18 -12.03 -1.15
N GLU A 112 -0.92 -11.75 -0.82
CA GLU A 112 0.05 -12.77 -0.40
C GLU A 112 -0.06 -13.13 1.08
N GLN A 113 -0.66 -12.26 1.90
CA GLN A 113 -0.92 -12.56 3.31
C GLN A 113 -1.83 -13.78 3.43
N SER A 114 -1.28 -14.81 4.07
CA SER A 114 -1.97 -16.07 4.34
C SER A 114 -1.82 -16.38 5.81
N THR A 115 -2.91 -16.76 6.47
CA THR A 115 -2.83 -17.28 7.83
C THR A 115 -2.68 -18.79 7.75
N VAL A 116 -1.55 -19.31 8.22
CA VAL A 116 -1.31 -20.76 8.28
C VAL A 116 -1.58 -21.24 9.70
N PHE A 117 -2.45 -22.24 9.82
CA PHE A 117 -2.77 -22.91 11.07
C PHE A 117 -2.36 -24.38 10.99
N CYS A 118 -1.54 -24.84 11.92
CA CYS A 118 -1.16 -26.24 12.07
C CYS A 118 -1.70 -26.74 13.42
N PRO A 119 -2.90 -27.33 13.46
CA PRO A 119 -3.29 -28.12 14.62
C PRO A 119 -2.29 -29.26 14.80
N ALA A 120 -2.16 -29.82 16.00
CA ALA A 120 -1.14 -30.81 16.37
C ALA A 120 -1.14 -32.12 15.54
N ASP A 121 -2.09 -32.26 14.60
CA ASP A 121 -2.25 -33.37 13.69
C ASP A 121 -1.72 -33.03 12.28
N LYS A 122 -1.49 -34.04 11.45
CA LYS A 122 -0.84 -34.00 10.12
C LYS A 122 -1.55 -33.17 9.03
N ASN A 123 -2.37 -32.21 9.43
CA ASN A 123 -3.14 -31.32 8.58
C ASN A 123 -2.65 -29.88 8.76
N PHE A 124 -2.37 -29.21 7.65
CA PHE A 124 -2.07 -27.78 7.63
C PHE A 124 -3.24 -27.05 6.98
N TYR A 125 -3.67 -25.95 7.56
CA TYR A 125 -4.72 -25.10 7.00
C TYR A 125 -4.13 -23.76 6.60
N ILE A 126 -4.47 -23.32 5.39
CA ILE A 126 -4.07 -22.04 4.83
C ILE A 126 -5.36 -21.26 4.60
N LEU A 127 -5.54 -20.18 5.36
CA LEU A 127 -6.64 -19.24 5.21
C LEU A 127 -6.15 -18.05 4.39
N LYS A 128 -6.87 -17.73 3.31
CA LYS A 128 -6.61 -16.59 2.42
C LYS A 128 -7.85 -15.73 2.28
N ASP A 129 -7.66 -14.43 2.12
CA ASP A 129 -8.71 -13.50 1.67
C ASP A 129 -8.35 -13.04 0.24
N PRO A 130 -8.68 -13.83 -0.78
CA PRO A 130 -8.22 -13.57 -2.13
C PRO A 130 -8.93 -12.37 -2.76
N LEU A 131 -8.27 -11.75 -3.75
CA LEU A 131 -8.82 -10.67 -4.56
C LEU A 131 -9.33 -11.23 -5.89
N ASN A 132 -10.45 -10.70 -6.40
CA ASN A 132 -10.91 -10.98 -7.76
C ASN A 132 -10.18 -10.13 -8.81
N GLN A 133 -10.59 -10.24 -10.07
CA GLN A 133 -10.02 -9.47 -11.19
C GLN A 133 -10.22 -7.96 -11.06
N GLN A 134 -11.21 -7.53 -10.29
CA GLN A 134 -11.52 -6.13 -9.98
C GLN A 134 -10.80 -5.65 -8.72
N HIS A 135 -9.89 -6.45 -8.15
CA HIS A 135 -9.16 -6.14 -6.92
C HIS A 135 -10.03 -6.01 -5.66
N VAL A 136 -11.26 -6.52 -5.69
CA VAL A 136 -12.15 -6.57 -4.52
C VAL A 136 -11.85 -7.83 -3.72
N ALA A 137 -11.77 -7.71 -2.39
CA ALA A 137 -11.53 -8.86 -1.50
C ALA A 137 -12.78 -9.74 -1.34
N ALA A 138 -12.59 -11.03 -1.13
CA ALA A 138 -13.68 -11.97 -0.93
C ALA A 138 -14.51 -11.61 0.32
N SER A 139 -13.84 -11.16 1.39
CA SER A 139 -14.48 -10.67 2.62
C SER A 139 -15.43 -9.48 2.38
N GLU A 140 -15.10 -8.58 1.45
CA GLU A 140 -15.94 -7.43 1.08
C GLU A 140 -17.22 -7.86 0.34
N CYS A 141 -17.19 -9.03 -0.31
CA CYS A 141 -18.36 -9.66 -0.92
C CYS A 141 -19.14 -10.59 0.06
N GLY A 142 -18.80 -10.55 1.35
CA GLY A 142 -19.42 -11.37 2.38
C GLY A 142 -19.10 -12.86 2.23
N LEU A 143 -17.93 -13.21 1.69
CA LEU A 143 -17.43 -14.59 1.66
C LEU A 143 -16.53 -14.86 2.86
N PRO A 144 -16.59 -16.09 3.43
CA PRO A 144 -15.62 -16.49 4.44
C PRO A 144 -14.23 -16.64 3.81
N PRO A 145 -13.13 -16.54 4.58
CA PRO A 145 -11.79 -16.78 4.06
C PRO A 145 -11.68 -18.11 3.30
N LEU A 146 -10.99 -18.10 2.17
CA LEU A 146 -10.72 -19.30 1.38
C LEU A 146 -9.81 -20.22 2.20
N CYS A 147 -10.34 -21.38 2.60
CA CYS A 147 -9.64 -22.36 3.41
C CYS A 147 -9.12 -23.51 2.55
N CYS A 148 -7.80 -23.59 2.42
CA CYS A 148 -7.10 -24.70 1.78
C CYS A 148 -6.51 -25.58 2.88
N SER A 149 -6.72 -26.89 2.84
CA SER A 149 -6.07 -27.85 3.72
C SER A 149 -4.99 -28.62 2.96
N TYR A 150 -3.93 -29.00 3.65
CA TYR A 150 -2.93 -29.94 3.17
C TYR A 150 -2.85 -31.09 4.15
N THR A 151 -3.11 -32.30 3.66
CA THR A 151 -2.99 -33.52 4.45
C THR A 151 -1.81 -34.32 3.91
N ILE A 152 -0.88 -34.69 4.79
CA ILE A 152 0.29 -35.50 4.43
C ILE A 152 -0.18 -36.81 3.77
N GLY A 153 0.26 -37.06 2.53
CA GLY A 153 -0.10 -38.24 1.74
C GLY A 153 -1.34 -38.09 0.84
N PHE A 154 -2.15 -37.04 1.03
CA PHE A 154 -3.35 -36.78 0.22
C PHE A 154 -3.27 -35.47 -0.59
N GLY A 155 -2.34 -34.57 -0.24
CA GLY A 155 -2.12 -33.32 -0.97
C GLY A 155 -3.03 -32.19 -0.49
N TYR A 156 -3.22 -31.19 -1.36
CA TYR A 156 -4.05 -30.02 -1.08
C TYR A 156 -5.52 -30.26 -1.41
N GLY A 157 -6.41 -29.73 -0.56
CA GLY A 157 -7.86 -29.74 -0.74
C GLY A 157 -8.49 -28.40 -0.31
N ILE A 158 -9.73 -28.17 -0.72
CA ILE A 158 -10.54 -27.04 -0.24
C ILE A 158 -11.43 -27.53 0.90
N THR A 159 -11.48 -26.76 1.99
CA THR A 159 -12.34 -27.04 3.15
C THR A 159 -13.44 -25.98 3.22
N LEU A 160 -14.40 -26.06 2.29
CA LEU A 160 -15.57 -25.17 2.19
C LEU A 160 -16.83 -25.98 1.85
N SER A 161 -18.00 -25.44 2.20
CA SER A 161 -19.28 -25.99 1.75
C SER A 161 -19.48 -25.77 0.24
N SER A 162 -20.29 -26.61 -0.41
CA SER A 162 -20.59 -26.48 -1.84
C SER A 162 -21.18 -25.10 -2.21
N ASP A 163 -21.99 -24.50 -1.32
CA ASP A 163 -22.49 -23.13 -1.48
C ASP A 163 -21.35 -22.10 -1.54
N HIS A 164 -20.43 -22.14 -0.59
CA HIS A 164 -19.29 -21.22 -0.59
C HIS A 164 -18.37 -21.45 -1.80
N ILE A 165 -18.15 -22.70 -2.21
CA ILE A 165 -17.40 -23.03 -3.43
C ILE A 165 -18.06 -22.36 -4.65
N ALA A 166 -19.37 -22.51 -4.81
CA ALA A 166 -20.11 -21.92 -5.93
C ALA A 166 -20.03 -20.39 -5.94
N ARG A 167 -20.17 -19.75 -4.77
CA ARG A 167 -20.02 -18.31 -4.61
C ARG A 167 -18.60 -17.84 -4.94
N TYR A 168 -17.57 -18.61 -4.57
CA TYR A 168 -16.19 -18.33 -4.92
C TYR A 168 -15.90 -18.46 -6.42
N LEU A 169 -16.46 -19.47 -7.09
CA LEU A 169 -16.36 -19.61 -8.54
C LEU A 169 -16.97 -18.40 -9.26
N LYS A 170 -18.15 -17.95 -8.82
CA LYS A 170 -18.79 -16.72 -9.33
C LYS A 170 -17.95 -15.48 -9.03
N PHE A 171 -17.39 -15.37 -7.82
CA PHE A 171 -16.54 -14.25 -7.40
C PHE A 171 -15.29 -14.10 -8.27
N PHE A 172 -14.64 -15.21 -8.65
CA PHE A 172 -13.50 -15.19 -9.57
C PHE A 172 -13.88 -15.14 -11.05
N ASN A 173 -15.18 -15.28 -11.37
CA ASN A 173 -15.68 -15.44 -12.73
C ASN A 173 -15.00 -16.61 -13.47
N ILE A 174 -14.98 -17.79 -12.84
CA ILE A 174 -14.40 -19.03 -13.39
C ILE A 174 -15.35 -20.22 -13.20
N GLY A 175 -15.18 -21.28 -13.99
CA GLY A 175 -15.91 -22.54 -13.81
C GLY A 175 -17.42 -22.37 -13.97
N ALA A 176 -17.86 -21.54 -14.92
CA ALA A 176 -19.28 -21.30 -15.17
C ALA A 176 -20.02 -22.60 -15.52
N GLU A 177 -19.33 -23.52 -16.19
CA GLU A 177 -19.79 -24.88 -16.51
C GLU A 177 -19.99 -25.80 -15.30
N LEU A 178 -19.50 -25.40 -14.12
CA LEU A 178 -19.66 -26.14 -12.86
C LEU A 178 -20.83 -25.59 -12.02
N LEU A 179 -21.43 -24.49 -12.45
CA LEU A 179 -22.53 -23.83 -11.77
C LEU A 179 -23.86 -24.18 -12.44
N GLN A 180 -24.92 -24.30 -11.64
CA GLN A 180 -26.28 -24.39 -12.13
C GLN A 180 -26.77 -22.99 -12.56
N ASP A 181 -27.53 -22.93 -13.64
CA ASP A 181 -28.16 -21.69 -14.10
C ASP A 181 -29.15 -21.17 -13.05
N GLY A 182 -28.88 -19.97 -12.53
CA GLY A 182 -29.72 -19.35 -11.50
C GLY A 182 -29.15 -18.05 -10.95
N GLU A 183 -30.00 -17.28 -10.28
CA GLU A 183 -29.61 -16.02 -9.64
C GLU A 183 -28.62 -16.26 -8.48
N VAL A 184 -28.89 -17.31 -7.69
CA VAL A 184 -28.04 -17.79 -6.60
C VAL A 184 -27.11 -18.87 -7.14
N PRO A 185 -25.78 -18.69 -7.09
CA PRO A 185 -24.83 -19.67 -7.61
C PRO A 185 -24.93 -20.97 -6.81
N ARG A 186 -25.16 -22.08 -7.50
CA ARG A 186 -25.15 -23.43 -6.91
C ARG A 186 -24.24 -24.31 -7.72
N LEU A 187 -23.53 -25.20 -7.06
CA LEU A 187 -22.67 -26.16 -7.73
C LEU A 187 -23.50 -27.29 -8.35
N ILE A 188 -23.08 -27.80 -9.51
CA ILE A 188 -23.64 -29.04 -10.07
C ILE A 188 -23.20 -30.21 -9.19
N ASP A 189 -24.13 -31.12 -8.88
CA ASP A 189 -23.86 -32.28 -8.01
C ASP A 189 -22.71 -33.13 -8.55
N GLY A 190 -21.74 -33.47 -7.68
CA GLY A 190 -20.57 -34.28 -8.02
C GLY A 190 -19.42 -33.50 -8.68
N LYS A 191 -19.55 -32.18 -8.86
CA LYS A 191 -18.50 -31.30 -9.41
C LYS A 191 -17.59 -30.65 -8.36
N GLU A 192 -17.74 -30.99 -7.08
CA GLU A 192 -16.96 -30.43 -5.97
C GLU A 192 -15.45 -30.57 -6.17
N SER A 193 -14.99 -31.73 -6.64
CA SER A 193 -13.56 -31.98 -6.85
C SER A 193 -12.97 -31.10 -7.95
N GLU A 194 -13.70 -30.92 -9.05
CA GLU A 194 -13.28 -30.11 -10.19
C GLU A 194 -13.27 -28.62 -9.81
N ALA A 195 -14.32 -28.16 -9.13
CA ALA A 195 -14.40 -26.81 -8.59
C ALA A 195 -13.28 -26.54 -7.58
N GLY A 196 -13.00 -27.48 -6.68
CA GLY A 196 -11.92 -27.39 -5.71
C GLY A 196 -10.55 -27.20 -6.37
N LYS A 197 -10.27 -27.92 -7.47
CA LYS A 197 -9.03 -27.75 -8.25
C LYS A 197 -8.90 -26.35 -8.85
N LEU A 198 -9.98 -25.78 -9.40
CA LEU A 198 -9.98 -24.42 -9.92
C LEU A 198 -9.69 -23.38 -8.82
N LEU A 199 -10.30 -23.56 -7.65
CA LEU A 199 -10.08 -22.67 -6.51
C LEU A 199 -8.65 -22.79 -5.94
N LEU A 200 -8.09 -24.00 -5.85
CA LEU A 200 -6.70 -24.22 -5.45
C LEU A 200 -5.73 -23.51 -6.41
N LYS A 201 -5.96 -23.63 -7.72
CA LYS A 201 -5.20 -22.91 -8.73
C LYS A 201 -5.25 -21.40 -8.52
N GLN A 202 -6.43 -20.83 -8.22
CA GLN A 202 -6.54 -19.39 -7.93
C GLN A 202 -5.93 -18.97 -6.60
N ALA A 203 -5.97 -19.86 -5.61
CA ALA A 203 -5.28 -19.66 -4.34
C ALA A 203 -3.75 -19.66 -4.52
N GLY A 204 -3.22 -20.09 -5.67
CA GLY A 204 -1.79 -20.33 -5.85
C GLY A 204 -1.27 -21.43 -4.93
N VAL A 205 -2.13 -22.39 -4.58
CA VAL A 205 -1.83 -23.50 -3.68
C VAL A 205 -2.08 -24.79 -4.45
N GLY A 206 -1.05 -25.64 -4.57
CA GLY A 206 -1.17 -26.92 -5.28
C GLY A 206 -0.97 -26.82 -6.79
N GLN A 207 0.29 -26.75 -7.21
CA GLN A 207 0.75 -27.27 -8.51
C GLN A 207 2.06 -28.00 -8.30
N TYR A 208 2.00 -29.29 -7.94
CA TYR A 208 3.07 -30.27 -8.08
C TYR A 208 2.44 -31.66 -8.23
#